data_AF-A0AB34G5F3-F1
#
_entry.id   AF-A0AB34G5F3-F1
#
_cell.length_a   1.000
_cell.length_b   1.000
_cell.length_c   1.000
_cell.angle_alpha   90.00
_cell.angle_beta   90.00
_cell.angle_gamma   90.00
#
_symmetry.space_group_name_H-M   'P 1'
#
loop_
_entity.id
_entity.type
_entity.pdbx_description
1 polymer ?
#
loop_
_entity_poly.entity_id
_entity_poly.type
_entity_poly.pdbx_seq_one_letter_code
_entity_poly.pdbx_strand_id
1 'polypeptide(L)'
;MDPDQAIIDDFVEKAAPGFRGIYRIRATPEFKSLSSELKCRINAKLRSPTTSAVPGTDEEWERDCRIVEADARAALEADGCPPCYPADLPVPLPKPLPCEYYDIVTFWRAHLSTTDHVLAAQHADWLTFRRWQRRHRKRHHRKRDHRKRHSAAKAKAKAQPAPAQARLKTWDDFYAYHKRHYKAIVHRRDEDKDEVSTVMRPLPPGVFYLYMQGSGTAQHEMQMYSKLLAWIELRREDMATAARVERAAQAFFASTSTE
;
A
#
# COMPACT_ATOMS: atom_id res chain seq x y z
N MET A 1 -23.67 4.70 -31.73
CA MET A 1 -23.76 4.25 -30.32
C MET A 1 -22.43 3.62 -29.99
N ASP A 2 -21.71 4.15 -29.00
CA ASP A 2 -20.46 3.55 -28.53
C ASP A 2 -20.77 2.22 -27.82
N PRO A 3 -20.31 1.06 -28.33
CA PRO A 3 -20.63 -0.25 -27.76
C PRO A 3 -20.12 -0.41 -26.32
N ASP A 4 -19.08 0.34 -25.94
CA ASP A 4 -18.50 0.28 -24.60
C ASP A 4 -19.33 1.07 -23.58
N GLN A 5 -20.19 1.99 -24.04
CA GLN A 5 -20.95 2.87 -23.17
C GLN A 5 -21.96 2.10 -22.32
N ALA A 6 -22.61 1.08 -22.89
CA ALA A 6 -23.53 0.20 -22.16
C ALA A 6 -22.83 -0.59 -21.04
N ILE A 7 -21.60 -1.06 -21.30
CA ILE A 7 -20.78 -1.76 -20.29
C ILE A 7 -20.40 -0.79 -19.18
N ILE A 8 -20.00 0.44 -19.53
CA ILE A 8 -19.65 1.46 -18.55
C ILE A 8 -20.82 1.77 -17.62
N ASP A 9 -22.02 1.96 -18.18
CA ASP A 9 -23.20 2.34 -17.41
C ASP A 9 -23.69 1.18 -16.51
N ASP A 10 -23.62 -0.07 -16.97
CA ASP A 10 -23.92 -1.27 -16.14
C ASP A 10 -22.98 -1.37 -14.92
N PHE A 11 -21.68 -1.12 -15.09
CA PHE A 11 -20.74 -1.11 -13.96
C PHE A 11 -20.97 0.09 -13.03
N VAL A 12 -21.37 1.24 -13.55
CA VAL A 12 -21.68 2.41 -12.72
C VAL A 12 -22.98 2.19 -11.93
N GLU A 13 -24.00 1.58 -12.51
CA GLU A 13 -25.27 1.27 -11.85
C GLU A 13 -25.13 0.17 -10.79
N LYS A 14 -24.32 -0.87 -11.07
CA LYS A 14 -23.96 -1.90 -10.07
C LYS A 14 -23.15 -1.34 -8.90
N ALA A 15 -22.56 -0.15 -9.05
CA ALA A 15 -21.84 0.50 -7.98
C ALA A 15 -22.87 1.09 -7.04
N ALA A 16 -23.21 0.34 -5.98
CA ALA A 16 -23.98 0.92 -4.88
C ALA A 16 -23.39 2.30 -4.53
N PRO A 17 -24.23 3.34 -4.31
CA PRO A 17 -23.75 4.67 -3.98
C PRO A 17 -22.70 4.60 -2.86
N GLY A 18 -21.60 5.32 -3.05
CA GLY A 18 -20.50 5.36 -2.09
C GLY A 18 -19.40 4.30 -2.26
N PHE A 19 -18.40 4.41 -1.40
CA PHE A 19 -17.09 3.76 -1.51
C PHE A 19 -17.15 2.22 -1.53
N ARG A 20 -18.08 1.62 -0.77
CA ARG A 20 -18.23 0.15 -0.71
C ARG A 20 -18.66 -0.45 -2.05
N GLY A 21 -19.42 0.28 -2.87
CA GLY A 21 -19.81 -0.16 -4.23
C GLY A 21 -18.64 -0.19 -5.19
N ILE A 22 -17.83 0.87 -5.20
CA ILE A 22 -16.66 1.01 -6.09
C ILE A 22 -15.62 -0.10 -5.83
N TYR A 23 -15.31 -0.39 -4.56
CA TYR A 23 -14.35 -1.45 -4.22
C TYR A 23 -14.89 -2.85 -4.51
N ARG A 24 -16.19 -3.08 -4.28
CA ARG A 24 -16.83 -4.35 -4.65
C ARG A 24 -16.73 -4.60 -6.14
N ILE A 25 -17.00 -3.60 -6.97
CA ILE A 25 -16.86 -3.72 -8.42
C ILE A 25 -15.42 -3.96 -8.84
N ARG A 26 -14.46 -3.19 -8.31
CA ARG A 26 -13.03 -3.40 -8.65
C ARG A 26 -12.53 -4.78 -8.26
N ALA A 27 -13.18 -5.42 -7.29
CA ALA A 27 -12.85 -6.77 -6.85
C ALA A 27 -13.48 -7.86 -7.74
N THR A 28 -14.50 -7.58 -8.55
CA THR A 28 -15.19 -8.60 -9.36
C THR A 28 -14.27 -9.16 -10.46
N PRO A 29 -14.40 -10.45 -10.80
CA PRO A 29 -13.67 -11.05 -11.92
C PRO A 29 -13.97 -10.35 -13.24
N GLU A 30 -15.23 -9.94 -13.43
CA GLU A 30 -15.75 -9.24 -14.60
C GLU A 30 -15.03 -7.91 -14.83
N PHE A 31 -14.88 -7.09 -13.79
CA PHE A 31 -14.13 -5.84 -13.89
C PHE A 31 -12.64 -6.09 -14.17
N LYS A 32 -12.06 -7.14 -13.59
CA LYS A 32 -10.65 -7.49 -13.79
C LYS A 32 -10.36 -7.98 -15.20
N SER A 33 -11.31 -8.60 -15.88
CA SER A 33 -11.17 -9.06 -17.27
C SER A 33 -11.32 -7.95 -18.32
N LEU A 34 -11.77 -6.76 -17.94
CA LEU A 34 -11.90 -5.63 -18.87
C LEU A 34 -10.54 -5.13 -19.39
N SER A 35 -10.55 -4.49 -20.55
CA SER A 35 -9.39 -3.77 -21.08
C SER A 35 -8.99 -2.63 -20.14
N SER A 36 -7.72 -2.24 -20.19
CA SER A 36 -7.19 -1.11 -19.42
C SER A 36 -7.95 0.18 -19.72
N GLU A 37 -8.33 0.39 -20.98
CA GLU A 37 -9.08 1.55 -21.45
C GLU A 37 -10.50 1.59 -20.88
N LEU A 38 -11.24 0.48 -20.89
CA LEU A 38 -12.56 0.40 -20.25
C LEU A 38 -12.47 0.65 -18.75
N LYS A 39 -11.48 0.05 -18.07
CA LYS A 39 -11.25 0.27 -16.63
C LYS A 39 -11.02 1.74 -16.34
N CYS A 40 -10.22 2.43 -17.16
CA CYS A 40 -9.98 3.86 -17.03
C CYS A 40 -11.27 4.67 -17.22
N ARG A 41 -12.08 4.36 -18.24
CA ARG A 41 -13.36 5.04 -18.51
C ARG A 41 -14.40 4.83 -17.41
N ILE A 42 -14.56 3.59 -16.90
CA ILE A 42 -15.44 3.28 -15.77
C ILE A 42 -14.98 4.02 -14.52
N ASN A 43 -13.68 3.95 -14.20
CA ASN A 43 -13.13 4.65 -13.05
C ASN A 43 -13.26 6.17 -13.18
N ALA A 44 -13.15 6.72 -14.39
CA ALA A 44 -13.39 8.13 -14.64
C ALA A 44 -14.86 8.47 -14.37
N LYS A 45 -15.84 7.72 -14.88
CA LYS A 45 -17.27 7.94 -14.58
C LYS A 45 -17.62 7.78 -13.10
N LEU A 46 -17.06 6.78 -12.42
CA LEU A 46 -17.23 6.59 -10.97
C LEU A 46 -16.59 7.70 -10.13
N ARG A 47 -15.61 8.43 -10.70
CA ARG A 47 -14.96 9.60 -10.08
C ARG A 47 -15.60 10.92 -10.47
N SER A 48 -16.21 10.99 -11.65
CA SER A 48 -16.91 12.17 -12.12
C SER A 48 -18.13 12.36 -11.24
N PRO A 49 -18.28 13.53 -10.60
CA PRO A 49 -19.53 13.91 -9.96
C PRO A 49 -20.55 14.18 -11.08
N THR A 50 -21.10 13.11 -11.67
CA THR A 50 -22.18 13.25 -12.65
C THR A 50 -23.44 13.49 -11.86
N THR A 51 -23.65 14.76 -11.53
CA THR A 51 -24.93 15.48 -11.57
C THR A 51 -26.18 14.58 -11.60
N SER A 52 -26.44 13.87 -10.52
CA SER A 52 -27.81 13.58 -10.10
C SER A 52 -28.07 14.50 -8.93
N ALA A 53 -28.85 15.53 -9.19
CA ALA A 53 -29.30 16.49 -8.22
C ALA A 53 -30.23 15.79 -7.21
N VAL A 54 -29.64 15.11 -6.23
CA VAL A 54 -30.24 14.94 -4.92
C VAL A 54 -29.47 15.90 -4.01
N PRO A 55 -30.10 16.93 -3.45
CA PRO A 55 -29.47 17.84 -2.51
C PRO A 55 -29.29 17.11 -1.16
N GLY A 56 -28.25 16.29 -1.09
CA GLY A 56 -27.64 15.69 0.10
C GLY A 56 -26.12 15.79 -0.06
N THR A 57 -25.61 17.02 -0.06
CA THR A 57 -24.76 17.60 0.99
C THR A 57 -23.37 16.96 1.07
N ASP A 58 -22.33 17.76 0.85
CA ASP A 58 -20.92 17.40 1.10
C ASP A 58 -20.72 16.71 2.46
N GLU A 59 -21.58 17.00 3.43
CA GLU A 59 -21.67 16.35 4.74
C GLU A 59 -21.85 14.82 4.72
N GLU A 60 -22.63 14.27 3.77
CA GLU A 60 -22.81 12.82 3.64
C GLU A 60 -21.52 12.16 3.14
N TRP A 61 -20.88 12.76 2.14
CA TRP A 61 -19.57 12.31 1.66
C TRP A 61 -18.48 12.44 2.73
N GLU A 62 -18.47 13.54 3.48
CA GLU A 62 -17.55 13.73 4.62
C GLU A 62 -17.81 12.72 5.74
N ARG A 63 -19.08 12.38 6.01
CA ARG A 63 -19.45 11.33 6.95
C ARG A 63 -18.92 9.97 6.48
N ASP A 64 -19.12 9.63 5.22
CA ASP A 64 -18.61 8.38 4.62
C ASP A 64 -17.08 8.32 4.66
N CYS A 65 -16.40 9.43 4.37
CA CYS A 65 -14.95 9.53 4.50
C CYS A 65 -14.48 9.24 5.92
N ARG A 66 -15.13 9.84 6.93
CA ARG A 66 -14.83 9.61 8.35
C ARG A 66 -15.04 8.15 8.73
N ILE A 67 -16.13 7.52 8.31
CA ILE A 67 -16.41 6.11 8.60
C ILE A 67 -15.34 5.21 7.98
N VAL A 68 -15.02 5.40 6.70
CA VAL A 68 -14.04 4.57 5.98
C VAL A 68 -12.64 4.70 6.58
N GLU A 69 -12.20 5.92 6.90
CA GLU A 69 -10.88 6.14 7.50
C GLU A 69 -10.81 5.64 8.95
N ALA A 70 -11.90 5.76 9.72
CA ALA A 70 -11.98 5.21 11.08
C ALA A 70 -11.93 3.68 11.08
N ASP A 71 -12.69 3.03 10.19
CA ASP A 71 -12.66 1.57 9.99
C ASP A 71 -11.25 1.11 9.59
N ALA A 72 -10.62 1.83 8.66
CA ALA A 72 -9.26 1.52 8.21
C ALA A 72 -8.22 1.71 9.32
N ARG A 73 -8.33 2.77 10.13
CA ARG A 73 -7.48 3.02 11.30
C ARG A 73 -7.57 1.87 12.29
N ALA A 74 -8.78 1.51 12.71
CA ALA A 74 -9.00 0.42 13.65
C ALA A 74 -8.45 -0.91 13.13
N ALA A 75 -8.64 -1.21 11.84
CA ALA A 75 -8.13 -2.43 11.23
C ALA A 75 -6.60 -2.47 11.13
N LEU A 76 -5.98 -1.33 10.79
CA LEU A 76 -4.51 -1.18 10.76
C LEU A 76 -3.93 -1.43 12.16
N GLU A 77 -4.45 -0.74 13.18
CA GLU A 77 -3.98 -0.86 14.56
C GLU A 77 -4.16 -2.29 15.10
N ALA A 78 -5.30 -2.93 14.81
CA ALA A 78 -5.58 -4.31 15.19
C ALA A 78 -4.61 -5.34 14.57
N ASP A 79 -4.15 -5.13 13.33
CA ASP A 79 -3.16 -6.02 12.67
C ASP A 79 -1.71 -5.56 12.90
N GLY A 80 -1.48 -4.57 13.77
CA GLY A 80 -0.16 -4.09 14.19
C GLY A 80 0.54 -3.16 13.20
N CYS A 81 -0.22 -2.54 12.29
CA CYS A 81 0.24 -1.49 11.40
C CYS A 81 -0.19 -0.12 11.94
N PRO A 82 0.72 0.80 12.27
CA PRO A 82 0.40 2.15 12.68
C PRO A 82 -0.12 2.95 11.48
N PRO A 83 -1.20 3.72 11.66
CA PRO A 83 -1.66 4.71 10.69
C PRO A 83 -0.54 5.67 10.27
N CYS A 84 -0.53 6.08 9.01
CA CYS A 84 0.50 6.99 8.48
C CYS A 84 0.39 8.43 8.97
N TYR A 85 -0.74 8.80 9.59
CA TYR A 85 -0.95 10.09 10.26
C TYR A 85 -1.71 9.88 11.60
N PRO A 86 -1.57 10.81 12.56
CA PRO A 86 -2.17 10.68 13.89
C PRO A 86 -3.70 10.84 13.89
N ALA A 87 -4.37 10.45 14.98
CA ALA A 87 -5.85 10.39 15.04
C ALA A 87 -6.53 11.76 15.24
N ASP A 88 -5.77 12.75 15.68
CA ASP A 88 -6.18 14.14 15.88
C ASP A 88 -6.31 14.93 14.56
N LEU A 89 -5.73 14.42 13.47
CA LEU A 89 -5.85 15.05 12.15
C LEU A 89 -7.27 14.88 11.60
N PRO A 90 -7.95 15.98 11.17
CA PRO A 90 -9.33 15.90 10.74
C PRO A 90 -9.45 15.08 9.45
N VAL A 91 -10.59 14.39 9.32
CA VAL A 91 -10.97 13.63 8.12
C VAL A 91 -12.28 14.25 7.58
N PRO A 92 -12.36 14.62 6.29
CA PRO A 92 -11.32 14.50 5.26
C PRO A 92 -10.06 15.33 5.53
N LEU A 93 -8.91 14.87 5.06
CA LEU A 93 -7.64 15.52 5.33
C LEU A 93 -7.57 16.92 4.71
N PRO A 94 -7.08 17.94 5.47
CA PRO A 94 -7.12 19.33 5.04
C PRO A 94 -6.19 19.59 3.84
N LYS A 95 -6.51 20.65 3.11
CA LYS A 95 -5.64 21.25 2.08
C LYS A 95 -5.32 22.69 2.53
N PRO A 96 -4.06 23.03 2.85
CA PRO A 96 -2.84 22.22 2.77
C PRO A 96 -2.67 21.22 3.93
N LEU A 97 -1.91 20.15 3.70
CA LEU A 97 -1.54 19.17 4.73
C LEU A 97 -0.41 19.70 5.62
N PRO A 98 -0.32 19.24 6.88
CA PRO A 98 0.87 19.44 7.71
C PRO A 98 2.13 18.89 7.03
N CYS A 99 3.25 19.61 7.13
CA CYS A 99 4.50 19.28 6.46
C CYS A 99 5.05 17.89 6.84
N GLU A 100 4.91 17.49 8.11
CA GLU A 100 5.41 16.21 8.64
C GLU A 100 4.81 14.99 7.92
N TYR A 101 3.53 15.06 7.56
CA TYR A 101 2.80 13.93 6.93
C TYR A 101 2.65 14.08 5.42
N TYR A 102 3.07 15.21 4.86
CA TYR A 102 2.85 15.55 3.45
C TYR A 102 3.32 14.43 2.52
N ASP A 103 4.54 13.93 2.72
CA ASP A 103 5.16 12.94 1.83
C ASP A 103 4.45 11.59 1.86
N ILE A 104 4.16 11.06 3.06
CA ILE A 104 3.52 9.75 3.19
C ILE A 104 2.05 9.78 2.81
N VAL A 105 1.34 10.87 3.10
CA VAL A 105 -0.05 11.06 2.67
C VAL A 105 -0.12 11.18 1.15
N THR A 106 0.79 11.95 0.54
CA THR A 106 0.88 12.07 -0.92
C THR A 106 1.20 10.73 -1.57
N PHE A 107 2.06 9.91 -0.94
CA PHE A 107 2.29 8.53 -1.36
C PHE A 107 1.01 7.72 -1.44
N TRP A 108 0.26 7.61 -0.34
CA TRP A 108 -0.95 6.80 -0.33
C TRP A 108 -2.04 7.34 -1.27
N ARG A 109 -2.11 8.67 -1.45
CA ARG A 109 -3.00 9.27 -2.43
C ARG A 109 -2.72 8.82 -3.86
N ALA A 110 -1.44 8.75 -4.22
CA ALA A 110 -1.00 8.34 -5.55
C ALA A 110 -1.02 6.81 -5.76
N HIS A 111 -0.51 6.04 -4.79
CA HIS A 111 -0.19 4.60 -4.92
C HIS A 111 -1.37 3.70 -5.30
N LEU A 112 -2.58 4.04 -4.85
CA LEU A 112 -3.83 3.36 -5.24
C LEU A 112 -4.82 4.27 -5.95
N SER A 113 -4.36 5.46 -6.37
CA SER A 113 -5.17 6.51 -6.98
C SER A 113 -6.44 6.82 -6.18
N THR A 114 -6.27 6.95 -4.86
CA THR A 114 -7.30 7.27 -3.87
C THR A 114 -7.08 8.69 -3.38
N THR A 115 -7.89 9.65 -3.81
CA THR A 115 -7.66 11.06 -3.46
C THR A 115 -7.90 11.37 -1.98
N ASP A 116 -8.87 10.70 -1.34
CA ASP A 116 -9.41 11.15 -0.05
C ASP A 116 -9.45 10.08 1.07
N HIS A 117 -9.09 8.83 0.78
CA HIS A 117 -9.09 7.72 1.76
C HIS A 117 -7.69 7.10 1.90
N VAL A 118 -6.85 7.78 2.66
CA VAL A 118 -5.42 7.52 2.81
C VAL A 118 -5.14 6.28 3.67
N LEU A 119 -5.80 6.13 4.82
CA LEU A 119 -5.63 4.92 5.65
C LEU A 119 -6.31 3.72 5.01
N ALA A 120 -7.42 3.91 4.30
CA ALA A 120 -8.01 2.82 3.53
C ALA A 120 -7.05 2.29 2.46
N ALA A 121 -6.33 3.18 1.77
CA ALA A 121 -5.28 2.80 0.82
C ALA A 121 -4.12 2.09 1.50
N GLN A 122 -3.63 2.63 2.62
CA GLN A 122 -2.60 1.99 3.44
C GLN A 122 -3.03 0.58 3.90
N HIS A 123 -4.26 0.44 4.37
CA HIS A 123 -4.82 -0.83 4.83
C HIS A 123 -4.93 -1.85 3.69
N ALA A 124 -5.37 -1.43 2.50
CA ALA A 124 -5.44 -2.31 1.34
C ALA A 124 -4.06 -2.84 0.91
N ASP A 125 -3.04 -1.97 0.92
CA ASP A 125 -1.66 -2.38 0.65
C ASP A 125 -1.13 -3.31 1.75
N TRP A 126 -1.39 -2.98 3.02
CA TRP A 126 -1.03 -3.83 4.15
C TRP A 126 -1.63 -5.24 4.04
N LEU A 127 -2.91 -5.38 3.69
CA LEU A 127 -3.54 -6.68 3.45
C LEU A 127 -2.88 -7.45 2.29
N THR A 128 -2.40 -6.74 1.27
CA THR A 128 -1.66 -7.31 0.14
C THR A 128 -0.30 -7.84 0.60
N PHE A 129 0.41 -7.05 1.39
CA PHE A 129 1.63 -7.47 2.08
C PHE A 129 1.38 -8.71 2.95
N ARG A 130 0.34 -8.74 3.78
CA ARG A 130 0.07 -9.88 4.69
C ARG A 130 -0.18 -11.18 3.90
N ARG A 131 -0.89 -11.09 2.77
CA ARG A 131 -1.05 -12.23 1.84
C ARG A 131 0.29 -12.67 1.24
N TRP A 132 1.16 -11.72 0.87
CA TRP A 132 2.50 -12.03 0.40
C TRP A 132 3.37 -12.67 1.49
N GLN A 133 3.35 -12.12 2.71
CA GLN A 133 4.11 -12.59 3.86
C GLN A 133 3.73 -14.03 4.22
N ARG A 134 2.43 -14.36 4.27
CA ARG A 134 1.95 -15.73 4.48
C ARG A 134 2.49 -16.70 3.43
N ARG A 135 2.47 -16.32 2.15
CA ARG A 135 3.02 -17.14 1.05
C ARG A 135 4.53 -17.30 1.17
N HIS A 136 5.25 -16.22 1.48
CA HIS A 136 6.70 -16.21 1.60
C HIS A 136 7.18 -17.07 2.78
N ARG A 137 6.57 -16.91 3.96
CA ARG A 137 6.87 -17.73 5.15
C ARG A 137 6.59 -19.21 4.91
N LYS A 138 5.46 -19.58 4.29
CA LYS A 138 5.16 -20.97 3.91
C LYS A 138 6.25 -21.59 3.02
N ARG A 139 6.77 -20.85 2.04
CA ARG A 139 7.87 -21.31 1.18
C ARG A 139 9.17 -21.54 1.98
N HIS A 140 9.50 -20.65 2.92
CA HIS A 140 10.66 -20.82 3.79
C HIS A 140 10.53 -22.01 4.74
N HIS A 141 9.35 -22.25 5.31
CA HIS A 141 9.09 -23.43 6.13
C HIS A 141 9.33 -24.73 5.35
N ARG A 142 8.77 -24.85 4.13
CA ARG A 142 8.99 -26.02 3.27
C ARG A 142 10.48 -26.26 2.96
N LYS A 143 11.25 -25.21 2.65
CA LYS A 143 12.70 -25.32 2.42
C LYS A 143 13.46 -25.76 3.67
N ARG A 144 13.07 -25.26 4.85
CA ARG A 144 13.67 -25.64 6.13
C ARG A 144 13.36 -27.09 6.49
N ASP A 145 12.14 -27.54 6.26
CA ASP A 145 11.73 -28.91 6.54
C ASP A 145 12.42 -29.89 5.59
N HIS A 146 12.60 -29.52 4.32
CA HIS A 146 13.43 -30.27 3.39
C HIS A 146 14.89 -30.38 3.88
N ARG A 147 15.50 -29.27 4.31
CA ARG A 147 16.87 -29.30 4.88
C ARG A 147 16.97 -30.12 6.17
N LYS A 148 15.99 -30.05 7.07
CA LYS A 148 15.95 -30.85 8.31
C LYS A 148 15.80 -32.34 8.05
N ARG A 149 15.04 -32.73 7.02
CA ARG A 149 14.96 -34.14 6.58
C ARG A 149 16.31 -34.67 6.08
N HIS A 150 17.18 -33.78 5.57
CA HIS A 150 18.55 -34.12 5.16
C HIS A 150 19.61 -33.90 6.26
N SER A 151 19.28 -33.23 7.38
CA SER A 151 20.19 -33.02 8.51
C SER A 151 19.54 -33.52 9.80
N ALA A 152 19.63 -34.82 10.05
CA ALA A 152 19.21 -35.42 11.32
C ALA A 152 20.20 -35.05 12.44
N ALA A 153 20.12 -33.83 12.98
CA ALA A 153 20.67 -33.48 14.28
C ALA A 153 20.16 -32.12 14.78
N LYS A 154 19.69 -32.12 16.04
CA LYS A 154 19.50 -30.95 16.92
C LYS A 154 18.50 -29.88 16.45
N ALA A 155 17.22 -30.15 16.67
CA ALA A 155 16.22 -29.09 16.82
C ALA A 155 16.04 -28.77 18.32
N LYS A 156 16.80 -27.80 18.86
CA LYS A 156 16.41 -27.15 20.12
C LYS A 156 15.08 -26.43 19.87
N ALA A 157 14.12 -26.63 20.78
CA ALA A 157 12.87 -25.89 20.81
C ALA A 157 13.20 -24.40 20.92
N LYS A 158 12.96 -23.65 19.84
CA LYS A 158 13.24 -22.21 19.82
C LYS A 158 12.04 -21.55 20.50
N ALA A 159 12.28 -20.90 21.64
CA ALA A 159 11.28 -20.13 22.37
C ALA A 159 10.55 -19.17 21.41
N GLN A 160 9.25 -18.98 21.64
CA GLN A 160 8.47 -18.02 20.87
C GLN A 160 9.08 -16.62 21.08
N PRO A 161 9.32 -15.85 20.00
CA PRO A 161 9.85 -14.50 20.14
C PRO A 161 8.84 -13.63 20.89
N ALA A 162 9.34 -12.74 21.74
CA ALA A 162 8.51 -11.76 22.45
C ALA A 162 7.65 -10.94 21.45
N PRO A 163 6.45 -10.47 21.84
CA PRO A 163 5.55 -9.74 20.95
C PRO A 163 6.20 -8.57 20.21
N ALA A 164 7.02 -7.76 20.89
CA ALA A 164 7.77 -6.66 20.30
C ALA A 164 8.75 -7.11 19.20
N GLN A 165 9.43 -8.26 19.38
CA GLN A 165 10.33 -8.82 18.37
C GLN A 165 9.55 -9.38 17.17
N ALA A 166 8.38 -9.99 17.40
CA ALA A 166 7.52 -10.48 16.33
C ALA A 166 6.98 -9.33 15.47
N ARG A 167 6.67 -8.19 16.11
CA ARG A 167 6.25 -6.94 15.44
C ARG A 167 7.40 -6.35 14.61
N LEU A 168 8.59 -6.17 15.18
CA LEU A 168 9.76 -5.67 14.44
C LEU A 168 10.08 -6.52 13.21
N LYS A 169 10.04 -7.86 13.35
CA LYS A 169 10.23 -8.77 12.22
C LYS A 169 9.16 -8.63 11.13
N THR A 170 7.91 -8.36 11.51
CA THR A 170 6.83 -8.12 10.54
C THR A 170 7.11 -6.87 9.72
N TRP A 171 7.69 -5.84 10.34
CA TRP A 171 8.14 -4.65 9.66
C TRP A 171 9.37 -4.83 8.78
N ASP A 172 10.33 -5.66 9.20
CA ASP A 172 11.44 -6.06 8.34
C ASP A 172 10.93 -6.76 7.07
N ASP A 173 9.93 -7.65 7.23
CA ASP A 173 9.26 -8.30 6.10
C ASP A 173 8.53 -7.27 5.21
N PHE A 174 7.92 -6.22 5.78
CA PHE A 174 7.21 -5.17 5.05
C PHE A 174 8.16 -4.25 4.28
N TYR A 175 9.26 -3.83 4.91
CA TYR A 175 10.35 -3.12 4.23
C TYR A 175 10.91 -3.94 3.08
N ALA A 176 11.18 -5.24 3.29
CA ALA A 176 11.66 -6.13 2.24
C ALA A 176 10.64 -6.30 1.10
N TYR A 177 9.34 -6.27 1.40
CA TYR A 177 8.26 -6.30 0.43
C TYR A 177 8.30 -5.05 -0.47
N HIS A 178 8.31 -3.84 0.09
CA HIS A 178 8.38 -2.61 -0.72
C HIS A 178 9.73 -2.40 -1.40
N LYS A 179 10.84 -2.82 -0.79
CA LYS A 179 12.16 -2.77 -1.42
C LYS A 179 12.23 -3.62 -2.69
N ARG A 180 11.47 -4.72 -2.77
CA ARG A 180 11.35 -5.51 -4.01
C ARG A 180 10.61 -4.75 -5.10
N HIS A 181 9.52 -4.06 -4.76
CA HIS A 181 8.81 -3.20 -5.70
C HIS A 181 9.69 -2.06 -6.20
N TYR A 182 10.38 -1.36 -5.29
CA TYR A 182 11.35 -0.33 -5.66
C TYR A 182 12.43 -0.84 -6.62
N LYS A 183 13.01 -2.02 -6.35
CA LYS A 183 14.00 -2.64 -7.24
C LYS A 183 13.44 -2.98 -8.63
N ALA A 184 12.18 -3.41 -8.70
CA ALA A 184 11.53 -3.68 -9.99
C ALA A 184 11.33 -2.38 -10.80
N ILE A 185 10.98 -1.28 -10.13
CA ILE A 185 10.85 0.04 -10.77
C ILE A 185 12.22 0.52 -11.28
N VAL A 186 13.28 0.37 -10.46
CA VAL A 186 14.66 0.72 -10.87
C VAL A 186 15.08 -0.09 -12.09
N HIS A 187 14.84 -1.41 -12.08
CA HIS A 187 15.17 -2.28 -13.20
C HIS A 187 14.48 -1.84 -14.49
N ARG A 188 13.17 -1.59 -14.44
CA ARG A 188 12.41 -1.09 -15.58
C ARG A 188 12.95 0.23 -16.13
N ARG A 189 13.30 1.18 -15.25
CA ARG A 189 13.93 2.44 -15.66
C ARG A 189 15.25 2.20 -16.38
N ASP A 190 16.06 1.26 -15.89
CA ASP A 190 17.37 0.97 -16.46
C ASP A 190 17.23 0.23 -17.81
N GLU A 191 16.28 -0.69 -17.93
CA GLU A 191 15.88 -1.30 -19.21
C GLU A 191 15.44 -0.24 -20.23
N ASP A 192 14.55 0.68 -19.83
CA ASP A 192 14.09 1.77 -20.69
C ASP A 192 15.24 2.68 -21.15
N LYS A 193 16.24 2.92 -20.29
CA LYS A 193 17.44 3.71 -20.62
C LYS A 193 18.36 2.98 -21.57
N ASP A 194 18.59 1.68 -21.35
CA ASP A 194 19.45 0.86 -22.19
C ASP A 194 18.84 0.70 -23.59
N GLU A 195 17.52 0.51 -23.69
CA GLU A 195 16.78 0.54 -24.95
C GLU A 195 16.93 1.89 -25.67
N VAL A 196 16.78 3.02 -24.96
CA VAL A 196 16.97 4.36 -25.54
C VAL A 196 18.40 4.56 -26.04
N SER A 197 19.40 4.06 -25.31
CA SER A 197 20.81 4.14 -25.74
C SER A 197 21.10 3.27 -26.96
N THR A 198 20.43 2.12 -27.08
CA THR A 198 20.60 1.15 -28.16
C THR A 198 19.85 1.56 -29.44
N VAL A 199 18.71 2.25 -29.29
CA VAL A 199 17.83 2.67 -30.39
C VAL A 199 18.09 4.13 -30.81
N MET A 200 19.32 4.65 -30.67
CA MET A 200 19.76 5.90 -31.33
C MET A 200 19.89 5.76 -32.87
N ARG A 201 18.82 5.31 -33.51
CA ARG A 201 18.44 5.70 -34.87
C ARG A 201 17.37 6.79 -34.75
N PRO A 202 17.23 7.69 -35.74
CA PRO A 202 16.23 8.76 -35.67
C PRO A 202 14.83 8.14 -35.68
N LEU A 203 14.24 7.98 -34.50
CA LEU A 203 12.87 7.56 -34.34
C LEU A 203 11.93 8.72 -34.72
N PRO A 204 10.77 8.44 -35.34
CA PRO A 204 9.79 9.45 -35.65
C PRO A 204 9.35 10.22 -34.39
N PRO A 205 9.06 11.54 -34.48
CA PRO A 205 8.75 12.39 -33.33
C PRO A 205 7.64 11.87 -32.40
N GLY A 206 6.68 11.08 -32.92
CA GLY A 206 5.59 10.49 -32.13
C GLY A 206 5.99 9.32 -31.23
N VAL A 207 7.05 8.56 -31.56
CA VAL A 207 7.54 7.44 -30.73
C VAL A 207 8.37 7.95 -29.56
N PHE A 208 9.10 9.04 -29.77
CA PHE A 208 9.93 9.70 -28.74
C PHE A 208 9.09 10.21 -27.56
N TYR A 209 7.89 10.72 -27.82
CA TYR A 209 6.96 11.22 -26.80
C TYR A 209 6.40 10.13 -25.87
N LEU A 210 6.07 8.95 -26.41
CA LEU A 210 5.61 7.81 -25.60
C LEU A 210 6.72 7.25 -24.71
N TYR A 211 7.97 7.23 -25.20
CA TYR A 211 9.13 6.78 -24.43
C TYR A 211 9.55 7.77 -23.32
N MET A 212 9.46 9.08 -23.55
CA MET A 212 9.70 10.08 -22.49
C MET A 212 8.66 10.02 -21.36
N GLN A 213 7.42 9.62 -21.65
CA GLN A 213 6.40 9.39 -20.63
C GLN A 213 6.70 8.15 -19.77
N GLY A 214 7.27 7.08 -20.34
CA GLY A 214 7.67 5.88 -19.59
C GLY A 214 8.79 6.14 -18.57
N SER A 215 9.85 6.83 -18.98
CA SER A 215 10.96 7.16 -18.06
C SER A 215 10.56 8.19 -16.99
N GLY A 216 9.68 9.14 -17.33
CA GLY A 216 9.10 10.09 -16.38
C GLY A 216 8.21 9.43 -15.33
N THR A 217 7.42 8.42 -15.70
CA THR A 217 6.57 7.67 -14.76
C THR A 217 7.41 6.80 -13.82
N ALA A 218 8.42 6.08 -14.31
CA ALA A 218 9.32 5.30 -13.46
C ALA A 218 10.10 6.17 -12.46
N GLN A 219 10.62 7.32 -12.90
CA GLN A 219 11.33 8.25 -12.00
C GLN A 219 10.40 8.83 -10.92
N HIS A 220 9.16 9.18 -11.28
CA HIS A 220 8.15 9.62 -10.32
C HIS A 220 7.81 8.50 -9.32
N GLU A 221 7.54 7.28 -9.79
CA GLU A 221 7.30 6.12 -8.93
C GLU A 221 8.47 5.86 -7.97
N MET A 222 9.72 5.98 -8.44
CA MET A 222 10.90 5.85 -7.59
C MET A 222 10.91 6.87 -6.46
N GLN A 223 10.64 8.15 -6.76
CA GLN A 223 10.59 9.21 -5.74
C GLN A 223 9.47 8.96 -4.72
N MET A 224 8.33 8.46 -5.17
CA MET A 224 7.21 8.11 -4.30
C MET A 224 7.59 6.95 -3.37
N TYR A 225 8.17 5.86 -3.92
CA TYR A 225 8.59 4.73 -3.12
C TYR A 225 9.78 5.03 -2.19
N SER A 226 10.69 5.94 -2.55
CA SER A 226 11.77 6.35 -1.64
C SER A 226 11.21 7.03 -0.40
N LYS A 227 10.17 7.85 -0.53
CA LYS A 227 9.46 8.48 0.60
C LYS A 227 8.78 7.43 1.49
N LEU A 228 8.10 6.45 0.89
CA LEU A 228 7.53 5.33 1.66
C LEU A 228 8.61 4.57 2.43
N LEU A 229 9.73 4.23 1.78
CA LEU A 229 10.81 3.47 2.42
C LEU A 229 11.43 4.23 3.59
N ALA A 230 11.64 5.55 3.44
CA ALA A 230 12.12 6.40 4.54
C ALA A 230 11.13 6.42 5.72
N TRP A 231 9.83 6.53 5.45
CA TRP A 231 8.80 6.46 6.49
C TRP A 231 8.77 5.09 7.20
N ILE A 232 8.91 3.99 6.45
CA ILE A 232 9.00 2.63 7.03
C ILE A 232 10.25 2.50 7.92
N GLU A 233 11.38 3.05 7.49
CA GLU A 233 12.62 3.02 8.28
C GLU A 233 12.48 3.80 9.58
N LEU A 234 11.93 5.01 9.54
CA LEU A 234 11.61 5.80 10.74
C LEU A 234 10.73 5.00 11.72
N ARG A 235 9.65 4.38 11.24
CA ARG A 235 8.77 3.55 12.08
C ARG A 235 9.46 2.31 12.64
N ARG A 236 10.43 1.73 11.92
CA ARG A 236 11.22 0.61 12.43
C ARG A 236 12.15 1.05 13.56
N GLU A 237 12.74 2.24 13.47
CA GLU A 237 13.60 2.82 14.51
C GLU A 237 12.81 3.15 15.79
N ASP A 238 11.62 3.75 15.64
CA ASP A 238 10.69 4.01 16.76
C ASP A 238 10.39 2.71 17.52
N MET A 239 10.04 1.64 16.80
CA MET A 239 9.70 0.35 17.39
C MET A 239 10.91 -0.37 17.99
N ALA A 240 12.08 -0.27 17.36
CA ALA A 240 13.32 -0.82 17.91
C ALA A 240 13.67 -0.13 19.24
N THR A 241 13.49 1.19 19.32
CA THR A 241 13.70 1.98 20.53
C THR A 241 12.71 1.59 21.62
N ALA A 242 11.42 1.53 21.32
CA ALA A 242 10.39 1.07 22.26
C ALA A 242 10.68 -0.35 22.81
N ALA A 243 11.11 -1.28 21.93
CA ALA A 243 11.47 -2.64 22.33
C ALA A 243 12.76 -2.72 23.17
N ARG A 244 13.64 -1.72 23.12
CA ARG A 244 14.81 -1.62 24.01
C ARG A 244 14.39 -1.11 25.39
N VAL A 245 13.53 -0.08 25.43
CA VAL A 245 13.00 0.48 26.67
C VAL A 245 12.19 -0.56 27.43
N GLU A 246 11.31 -1.30 26.76
CA GLU A 246 10.52 -2.37 27.39
C GLU A 246 11.41 -3.47 27.99
N ARG A 247 12.46 -3.87 27.27
CA ARG A 247 13.43 -4.86 27.78
C ARG A 247 14.21 -4.34 28.99
N ALA A 248 14.62 -3.08 28.98
CA ALA A 248 15.30 -2.46 30.11
C ALA A 248 14.38 -2.41 31.34
N ALA A 249 13.11 -2.03 31.16
CA ALA A 249 12.11 -2.04 32.22
C ALA A 249 11.89 -3.46 32.78
N GLN A 250 11.72 -4.47 31.92
CA GLN A 250 11.56 -5.86 32.36
C GLN A 250 12.77 -6.36 33.15
N ALA A 251 13.99 -6.02 32.74
CA ALA A 251 15.21 -6.39 33.46
C ALA A 251 15.29 -5.71 34.84
N PHE A 252 14.91 -4.42 34.91
CA PHE A 252 14.88 -3.66 36.16
C PHE A 252 13.88 -4.29 37.15
N PHE A 253 12.64 -4.54 36.74
CA PHE A 253 11.63 -5.16 37.61
C PHE A 253 12.01 -6.58 38.05
N ALA A 254 12.64 -7.37 37.16
CA ALA A 254 13.12 -8.70 37.51
C ALA A 254 14.25 -8.69 38.56
N SER A 255 15.10 -7.66 38.55
CA SER A 255 16.16 -7.50 39.57
C SER A 255 15.65 -7.01 40.93
N THR A 256 14.50 -6.34 40.97
CA THR A 256 13.91 -5.82 42.22
C THR A 256 12.96 -6.80 42.93
N SER A 257 12.55 -7.89 42.26
CA SER A 257 11.68 -8.92 42.85
C SER A 257 12.44 -10.09 43.48
N THR A 258 13.77 -10.02 43.54
CA THR A 258 14.65 -11.05 44.14
C THR A 258 15.25 -10.65 45.49
N GLU A 259 14.79 -9.55 46.09
CA GLU A 259 15.08 -9.16 47.48
C GLU A 259 13.88 -9.42 48.39
#